data_AF-A0A4R2R5S1-F1
#
_entry.id   AF-A0A4R2R5S1-F1
#
_cell.length_a   1.000
_cell.length_b   1.000
_cell.length_c   1.000
_cell.angle_alpha   90.00
_cell.angle_beta   90.00
_cell.angle_gamma   90.00
#
_symmetry.space_group_name_H-M   'P 1'
#
loop_
_entity.id
_entity.type
_entity.pdbx_description
1 polymer ?
#
loop_
_entity_poly.entity_id
_entity_poly.type
_entity_poly.pdbx_seq_one_letter_code
_entity_poly.pdbx_strand_id
1 'polypeptide(L)'
;PVVLFSLGEPIERLEEVSDEYRSALMELVLGSFVAHADGRIAEPERRALDDQVSAASLSDQERRRLRANLEWFLAVPPDMALLRRKLKEVGQDSQAAMRAALVGAAHADGIIHSDEVASIEKVYKALGLDPALAYSDLYAGEVADGPRIVRASQPGRPGEAIPELEKASGPKLDASRIAAIRSDTERVSSVLGQIFDVEEEERGVSASANQSQLAGLDPKHGALVLELLTREHWSETEFETICASHGTMASGALEVVNEWAFETYDEALLDEYDGYDVSAEITEAVKEKMSAEGRDF
;
A
#
# COMPACT_ATOMS: atom_id res chain seq x y z
N PRO A 1 30.91 -3.75 -9.92
CA PRO A 1 31.22 -5.16 -10.27
C PRO A 1 31.23 -5.29 -11.80
N VAL A 2 31.73 -6.40 -12.36
CA VAL A 2 31.62 -6.71 -13.79
C VAL A 2 31.31 -8.20 -13.89
N VAL A 3 30.27 -8.56 -14.67
CA VAL A 3 29.89 -9.95 -14.91
C VAL A 3 30.26 -10.31 -16.34
N LEU A 4 31.07 -11.36 -16.53
CA LEU A 4 31.48 -11.86 -17.83
C LEU A 4 30.86 -13.24 -18.06
N PHE A 5 30.16 -13.41 -19.17
CA PHE A 5 29.52 -14.68 -19.51
C PHE A 5 29.65 -14.98 -21.02
N SER A 6 29.55 -16.26 -21.38
CA SER A 6 29.64 -16.70 -22.77
C SER A 6 28.27 -16.78 -23.43
N LEU A 7 28.12 -16.11 -24.58
CA LEU A 7 26.91 -16.11 -25.40
C LEU A 7 26.70 -17.43 -26.17
N GLY A 8 27.72 -18.30 -26.23
CA GLY A 8 27.69 -19.60 -26.91
C GLY A 8 27.78 -19.50 -28.43
N GLU A 9 26.79 -18.87 -29.05
CA GLU A 9 26.70 -18.69 -30.51
C GLU A 9 26.86 -17.21 -30.90
N PRO A 10 27.31 -16.92 -32.14
CA PRO A 10 27.36 -15.56 -32.65
C PRO A 10 25.95 -14.96 -32.74
N ILE A 11 25.77 -13.75 -32.24
CA ILE A 11 24.47 -13.06 -32.22
C ILE A 11 24.59 -11.81 -33.07
N GLU A 12 23.74 -11.69 -34.08
CA GLU A 12 23.73 -10.52 -34.98
C GLU A 12 23.11 -9.29 -34.30
N ARG A 13 22.09 -9.49 -33.46
CA ARG A 13 21.42 -8.42 -32.69
C ARG A 13 21.18 -8.82 -31.24
N LEU A 14 21.93 -8.21 -30.32
CA LEU A 14 21.78 -8.44 -28.87
C LEU A 14 20.43 -7.96 -28.31
N GLU A 15 19.83 -6.97 -28.98
CA GLU A 15 18.59 -6.31 -28.56
C GLU A 15 17.32 -7.13 -28.88
N GLU A 16 17.43 -8.12 -29.78
CA GLU A 16 16.33 -9.04 -30.06
C GLU A 16 16.27 -10.09 -28.95
N VAL A 17 15.20 -10.01 -28.17
CA VAL A 17 14.88 -10.92 -27.06
C VAL A 17 13.39 -11.24 -27.11
N SER A 18 13.03 -12.44 -26.67
CA SER A 18 11.64 -12.86 -26.52
C SER A 18 10.90 -12.01 -25.47
N ASP A 19 9.58 -11.98 -25.56
CA ASP A 19 8.76 -11.32 -24.55
C ASP A 19 8.78 -12.10 -23.22
N GLU A 20 8.94 -13.43 -23.28
CA GLU A 20 9.20 -14.28 -22.12
C GLU A 20 10.47 -13.89 -21.37
N TYR A 21 11.56 -13.59 -22.10
CA TYR A 21 12.79 -13.09 -21.49
C TYR A 21 12.58 -11.72 -20.83
N ARG A 22 11.83 -10.82 -21.46
CA ARG A 22 11.53 -9.49 -20.90
C ARG A 22 10.72 -9.61 -19.61
N SER A 23 9.71 -10.48 -19.58
CA SER A 23 8.93 -10.77 -18.38
C SER A 23 9.82 -11.32 -17.27
N ALA A 24 10.59 -12.38 -17.55
CA ALA A 24 11.47 -13.02 -16.59
C ALA A 24 12.55 -12.05 -16.05
N LEU A 25 13.06 -11.15 -16.89
CA LEU A 25 13.99 -10.10 -16.46
C LEU A 25 13.31 -9.10 -15.52
N MET A 26 12.08 -8.69 -15.78
CA MET A 26 11.35 -7.79 -14.89
C MET A 26 11.00 -8.44 -13.56
N GLU A 27 10.51 -9.67 -13.57
CA GLU A 27 10.26 -10.42 -12.34
C GLU A 27 11.55 -10.59 -11.52
N LEU A 28 12.68 -10.86 -12.18
CA LEU A 28 13.98 -10.96 -11.53
C LEU A 28 14.44 -9.62 -10.91
N VAL A 29 14.24 -8.51 -11.61
CA VAL A 29 14.53 -7.16 -11.07
C VAL A 29 13.67 -6.89 -9.84
N LEU A 30 12.39 -7.25 -9.88
CA LEU A 30 11.48 -7.08 -8.75
C LEU A 30 11.88 -7.94 -7.55
N GLY A 31 12.14 -9.23 -7.77
CA GLY A 31 12.56 -10.15 -6.72
C GLY A 31 13.90 -9.74 -6.10
N SER A 32 14.88 -9.31 -6.91
CA SER A 32 16.15 -8.80 -6.40
C SER A 32 16.01 -7.47 -5.65
N PHE A 33 15.04 -6.61 -6.02
CA PHE A 33 14.76 -5.39 -5.26
C PHE A 33 14.27 -5.70 -3.85
N VAL A 34 13.35 -6.67 -3.71
CA VAL A 34 12.84 -7.13 -2.41
C VAL A 34 13.96 -7.78 -1.60
N ALA A 35 14.78 -8.64 -2.20
CA ALA A 35 15.91 -9.29 -1.51
C ALA A 35 17.00 -8.30 -1.01
N HIS A 36 17.04 -7.07 -1.54
CA HIS A 36 17.95 -6.02 -1.06
C HIS A 36 17.35 -5.14 0.04
N ALA A 37 16.13 -5.41 0.49
CA ALA A 37 15.38 -4.56 1.41
C ALA A 37 16.14 -4.23 2.71
N ASP A 38 16.77 -5.24 3.33
CA ASP A 38 17.54 -5.12 4.57
C ASP A 38 19.05 -4.89 4.31
N GLY A 39 19.44 -4.76 3.04
CA GLY A 39 20.82 -4.63 2.58
C GLY A 39 21.64 -5.93 2.63
N ARG A 40 21.03 -7.10 2.89
CA ARG A 40 21.69 -8.40 2.90
C ARG A 40 20.82 -9.50 2.28
N ILE A 41 21.25 -10.00 1.14
CA ILE A 41 20.59 -11.15 0.51
C ILE A 41 20.94 -12.44 1.25
N ALA A 42 19.93 -13.12 1.78
CA ALA A 42 20.03 -14.42 2.42
C ALA A 42 20.19 -15.56 1.39
N GLU A 43 20.79 -16.67 1.82
CA GLU A 43 20.98 -17.84 0.95
C GLU A 43 19.65 -18.44 0.41
N PRO A 44 18.55 -18.51 1.19
CA PRO A 44 17.25 -18.96 0.67
C PRO A 44 16.70 -18.06 -0.45
N GLU A 45 16.80 -16.74 -0.31
CA GLU A 45 16.36 -15.77 -1.34
C GLU A 45 17.19 -15.90 -2.62
N ARG A 46 18.52 -16.00 -2.47
CA ARG A 46 19.43 -16.27 -3.60
C ARG A 46 19.03 -17.54 -4.34
N ARG A 47 18.69 -18.61 -3.60
CA ARG A 47 18.25 -19.87 -4.19
C ARG A 47 16.91 -19.72 -4.89
N ALA A 48 15.94 -19.04 -4.28
CA ALA A 48 14.63 -18.80 -4.89
C ALA A 48 14.75 -18.05 -6.22
N LEU A 49 15.60 -17.03 -6.28
CA LEU A 49 15.88 -16.28 -7.52
C LEU A 49 16.59 -17.16 -8.58
N ASP A 50 17.53 -18.03 -8.19
CA ASP A 50 18.18 -18.97 -9.13
C ASP A 50 17.22 -20.05 -9.64
N ASP A 51 16.33 -20.55 -8.77
CA ASP A 51 15.27 -21.50 -9.13
C ASP A 51 14.27 -20.86 -10.09
N GLN A 52 13.90 -19.60 -9.89
CA GLN A 52 13.05 -18.84 -10.81
C GLN A 52 13.69 -18.70 -12.21
N VAL A 53 14.97 -18.34 -12.27
CA VAL A 53 15.72 -18.27 -13.55
C VAL A 53 15.82 -19.64 -14.22
N SER A 54 15.93 -20.71 -13.44
CA SER A 54 16.01 -22.08 -13.95
C SER A 54 14.65 -22.62 -14.42
N ALA A 55 13.56 -22.22 -13.79
CA ALA A 55 12.18 -22.59 -14.14
C ALA A 55 11.63 -21.83 -15.35
N ALA A 56 12.22 -20.67 -15.69
CA ALA A 56 11.80 -19.87 -16.83
C ALA A 56 11.94 -20.63 -18.17
N SER A 57 10.86 -20.63 -18.95
CA SER A 57 10.77 -21.28 -20.27
C SER A 57 11.49 -20.47 -21.36
N LEU A 58 12.81 -20.34 -21.22
CA LEU A 58 13.68 -19.54 -22.11
C LEU A 58 14.59 -20.42 -22.97
N SER A 59 15.08 -19.84 -24.07
CA SER A 59 16.18 -20.45 -24.82
C SER A 59 17.45 -20.57 -23.96
N ASP A 60 18.35 -21.49 -24.29
CA ASP A 60 19.60 -21.68 -23.53
C ASP A 60 20.50 -20.42 -23.54
N GLN A 61 20.36 -19.59 -24.56
CA GLN A 61 21.08 -18.33 -24.68
C GLN A 61 20.49 -17.25 -23.78
N GLU A 62 19.17 -17.07 -23.81
CA GLU A 62 18.47 -16.14 -22.94
C GLU A 62 18.58 -16.54 -21.46
N ARG A 63 18.53 -17.83 -21.15
CA ARG A 63 18.77 -18.32 -19.79
C ARG A 63 20.16 -17.96 -19.27
N ARG A 64 21.20 -18.06 -20.12
CA ARG A 64 22.56 -17.63 -19.78
C ARG A 64 22.65 -16.12 -19.54
N ARG A 65 21.98 -15.32 -20.38
CA ARG A 65 21.89 -13.86 -20.18
C ARG A 65 21.16 -13.53 -18.87
N LEU A 66 20.05 -14.22 -18.58
CA LEU A 66 19.27 -13.97 -17.37
C LEU A 66 20.06 -14.32 -16.12
N ARG A 67 20.82 -15.42 -16.11
CA ARG A 67 21.76 -15.75 -15.03
C ARG A 67 22.85 -14.70 -14.82
N ALA A 68 23.42 -14.16 -15.89
CA ALA A 68 24.39 -13.08 -15.77
C ALA A 68 23.77 -11.80 -15.18
N ASN A 69 22.52 -11.50 -15.53
CA ASN A 69 21.78 -10.40 -14.91
C ASN A 69 21.47 -10.68 -13.43
N LEU A 70 21.12 -11.91 -13.06
CA LEU A 70 20.94 -12.33 -11.67
C LEU A 70 22.23 -12.06 -10.87
N GLU A 71 23.38 -12.53 -11.33
CA GLU A 71 24.67 -12.26 -10.66
C GLU A 71 24.94 -10.77 -10.47
N TRP A 72 24.58 -9.95 -11.45
CA TRP A 72 24.68 -8.49 -11.35
C TRP A 72 23.73 -7.93 -10.28
N PHE A 73 22.44 -8.27 -10.34
CA PHE A 73 21.44 -7.73 -9.42
C PHE A 73 21.65 -8.18 -7.98
N LEU A 74 22.22 -9.37 -7.75
CA LEU A 74 22.62 -9.80 -6.42
C LEU A 74 23.79 -8.98 -5.85
N ALA A 75 24.61 -8.35 -6.71
CA ALA A 75 25.76 -7.55 -6.30
C ALA A 75 25.46 -6.03 -6.29
N VAL A 76 24.48 -5.58 -7.07
CA VAL A 76 24.12 -4.16 -7.22
C VAL A 76 22.61 -4.03 -7.09
N PRO A 77 22.11 -3.34 -6.04
CA PRO A 77 20.69 -3.09 -5.87
C PRO A 77 20.11 -2.36 -7.09
N PRO A 78 18.93 -2.77 -7.58
CA PRO A 78 18.29 -2.08 -8.69
C PRO A 78 17.81 -0.68 -8.29
N ASP A 79 17.93 0.28 -9.20
CA ASP A 79 17.52 1.67 -8.99
C ASP A 79 16.00 1.82 -9.13
N MET A 80 15.35 2.33 -8.07
CA MET A 80 13.90 2.55 -8.02
C MET A 80 13.38 3.55 -9.05
N ALA A 81 14.15 4.58 -9.41
CA ALA A 81 13.72 5.56 -10.41
C ALA A 81 13.65 4.92 -11.80
N LEU A 82 14.64 4.09 -12.13
CA LEU A 82 14.67 3.33 -13.39
C LEU A 82 13.58 2.26 -13.42
N LEU A 83 13.41 1.54 -12.31
CA LEU A 83 12.38 0.52 -12.15
C LEU A 83 10.98 1.13 -12.33
N ARG A 84 10.67 2.24 -11.66
CA ARG A 84 9.38 2.95 -11.81
C ARG A 84 9.08 3.34 -13.25
N ARG A 85 10.08 3.84 -14.00
CA ARG A 85 9.90 4.17 -15.42
C ARG A 85 9.57 2.91 -16.24
N LYS A 86 10.26 1.80 -15.99
CA LYS A 86 10.02 0.52 -16.66
C LYS A 86 8.68 -0.10 -16.30
N LEU A 87 8.27 0.00 -15.04
CA LEU A 87 6.96 -0.44 -14.56
C LEU A 87 5.81 0.30 -15.26
N LYS A 88 5.97 1.62 -15.54
CA LYS A 88 4.97 2.41 -16.29
C LYS A 88 4.88 2.06 -17.78
N GLU A 89 5.96 1.58 -18.38
CA GLU A 89 5.98 1.12 -19.79
C GLU A 89 5.27 -0.23 -19.95
N VAL A 90 5.22 -1.03 -18.88
CA VAL A 90 4.59 -2.36 -18.85
C VAL A 90 3.09 -2.20 -18.61
N GLY A 91 2.27 -2.73 -19.52
CA GLY A 91 0.81 -2.62 -19.46
C GLY A 91 0.18 -3.42 -18.31
N GLN A 92 -1.10 -3.14 -18.04
CA GLN A 92 -1.91 -3.75 -16.97
C GLN A 92 -1.91 -5.28 -16.99
N ASP A 93 -1.80 -5.90 -18.18
CA ASP A 93 -1.83 -7.36 -18.35
C ASP A 93 -0.66 -8.08 -17.65
N SER A 94 0.48 -7.42 -17.47
CA SER A 94 1.66 -8.01 -16.80
C SER A 94 1.70 -7.72 -15.30
N GLN A 95 0.85 -6.83 -14.80
CA GLN A 95 0.85 -6.37 -13.42
C GLN A 95 0.53 -7.51 -12.43
N ALA A 96 -0.37 -8.43 -12.81
CA ALA A 96 -0.67 -9.61 -12.00
C ALA A 96 0.53 -10.56 -11.87
N ALA A 97 1.27 -10.80 -12.95
CA ALA A 97 2.48 -11.63 -12.92
C ALA A 97 3.57 -11.00 -12.05
N MET A 98 3.71 -9.68 -12.11
CA MET A 98 4.67 -8.93 -11.30
C MET A 98 4.32 -8.94 -9.81
N ARG A 99 3.02 -8.82 -9.46
CA ARG A 99 2.55 -9.01 -8.08
C ARG A 99 2.85 -10.41 -7.57
N ALA A 100 2.56 -11.43 -8.37
CA ALA A 100 2.87 -12.82 -8.03
C ALA A 100 4.37 -13.05 -7.83
N ALA A 101 5.23 -12.43 -8.65
CA ALA A 101 6.68 -12.50 -8.50
C ALA A 101 7.17 -11.82 -7.21
N LEU A 102 6.64 -10.65 -6.85
CA LEU A 102 6.97 -9.96 -5.60
C LEU A 102 6.60 -10.80 -4.37
N VAL A 103 5.39 -11.37 -4.37
CA VAL A 103 4.92 -12.25 -3.29
C VAL A 103 5.78 -13.51 -3.22
N GLY A 104 6.10 -14.11 -4.36
CA GLY A 104 6.95 -15.30 -4.43
C GLY A 104 8.36 -15.05 -3.89
N ALA A 105 8.94 -13.89 -4.18
CA ALA A 105 10.24 -13.49 -3.65
C ALA A 105 10.22 -13.33 -2.12
N ALA A 106 9.20 -12.66 -1.57
CA ALA A 106 9.06 -12.46 -0.13
C ALA A 106 8.78 -13.76 0.66
N HIS A 107 8.28 -14.81 0.01
CA HIS A 107 8.06 -16.11 0.64
C HIS A 107 9.25 -17.07 0.50
N ALA A 108 10.40 -16.61 0.00
CA ALA A 108 11.55 -17.46 -0.32
C ALA A 108 12.11 -18.22 0.90
N ASP A 109 12.11 -17.59 2.07
CA ASP A 109 12.59 -18.19 3.33
C ASP A 109 11.45 -18.56 4.31
N GLY A 110 10.21 -18.16 3.99
CA GLY A 110 9.02 -18.39 4.78
C GLY A 110 8.84 -17.41 5.95
N ILE A 111 9.64 -16.34 6.03
CA ILE A 111 9.52 -15.29 7.05
C ILE A 111 9.53 -13.93 6.36
N ILE A 112 8.37 -13.28 6.32
CA ILE A 112 8.26 -11.96 5.71
C ILE A 112 8.70 -10.90 6.73
N HIS A 113 9.78 -10.17 6.42
CA HIS A 113 10.31 -9.08 7.23
C HIS A 113 9.62 -7.73 6.90
N SER A 114 9.59 -6.80 7.87
CA SER A 114 8.98 -5.48 7.68
C SER A 114 9.64 -4.67 6.55
N ASP A 115 10.95 -4.81 6.36
CA ASP A 115 11.69 -4.11 5.31
C ASP A 115 11.32 -4.62 3.91
N GLU A 116 11.06 -5.92 3.77
CA GLU A 116 10.57 -6.52 2.53
C GLU A 116 9.16 -6.04 2.21
N VAL A 117 8.27 -5.99 3.20
CA VAL A 117 6.92 -5.43 3.04
C VAL A 117 7.00 -3.98 2.58
N ALA A 118 7.82 -3.15 3.23
CA ALA A 118 8.02 -1.76 2.84
C ALA A 118 8.57 -1.63 1.41
N SER A 119 9.44 -2.55 0.98
CA SER A 119 9.97 -2.59 -0.39
C SER A 119 8.90 -2.99 -1.41
N ILE A 120 8.04 -3.94 -1.08
CA ILE A 120 6.90 -4.33 -1.90
C ILE A 120 5.89 -3.18 -2.00
N GLU A 121 5.57 -2.50 -0.90
CA GLU A 121 4.70 -1.32 -0.91
C GLU A 121 5.24 -0.22 -1.84
N LYS A 122 6.55 0.04 -1.83
CA LYS A 122 7.20 0.99 -2.75
C LYS A 122 6.99 0.61 -4.22
N VAL A 123 7.05 -0.68 -4.55
CA VAL A 123 6.78 -1.18 -5.90
C VAL A 123 5.29 -1.06 -6.25
N TYR A 124 4.38 -1.32 -5.31
CA TYR A 124 2.94 -1.15 -5.50
C TYR A 124 2.58 0.32 -5.79
N LYS A 125 3.12 1.26 -5.00
CA LYS A 125 3.00 2.71 -5.29
C LYS A 125 3.53 3.05 -6.68
N ALA A 126 4.68 2.49 -7.07
CA ALA A 126 5.26 2.71 -8.39
C ALA A 126 4.40 2.16 -9.55
N LEU A 127 3.61 1.11 -9.28
CA LEU A 127 2.61 0.53 -10.18
C LEU A 127 1.26 1.28 -10.19
N GLY A 128 1.09 2.30 -9.34
CA GLY A 128 -0.20 2.98 -9.17
C GLY A 128 -1.25 2.13 -8.46
N LEU A 129 -0.81 1.15 -7.66
CA LEU A 129 -1.68 0.33 -6.82
C LEU A 129 -1.76 0.89 -5.41
N ASP A 130 -2.88 0.60 -4.75
CA ASP A 130 -3.03 0.79 -3.32
C ASP A 130 -2.02 -0.10 -2.55
N PRO A 131 -1.15 0.48 -1.70
CA PRO A 131 -0.23 -0.27 -0.84
C PRO A 131 -0.92 -1.31 0.05
N ALA A 132 -2.19 -1.10 0.43
CA ALA A 132 -2.94 -2.06 1.24
C ALA A 132 -3.09 -3.43 0.55
N LEU A 133 -3.05 -3.45 -0.78
CA LEU A 133 -3.10 -4.70 -1.56
C LEU A 133 -1.84 -5.56 -1.39
N ALA A 134 -0.70 -4.98 -1.01
CA ALA A 134 0.51 -5.74 -0.73
C ALA A 134 0.28 -6.72 0.43
N TYR A 135 -0.39 -6.27 1.49
CA TYR A 135 -0.74 -7.14 2.63
C TYR A 135 -1.71 -8.23 2.21
N SER A 136 -2.77 -7.90 1.46
CA SER A 136 -3.72 -8.93 1.02
C SER A 136 -3.03 -10.00 0.18
N ASP A 137 -2.10 -9.61 -0.70
CA ASP A 137 -1.42 -10.53 -1.60
C ASP A 137 -0.38 -11.40 -0.89
N LEU A 138 0.33 -10.83 0.09
CA LEU A 138 1.26 -11.59 0.93
C LEU A 138 0.52 -12.65 1.76
N TYR A 139 -0.62 -12.30 2.34
CA TYR A 139 -1.37 -13.23 3.20
C TYR A 139 -2.38 -14.12 2.44
N ALA A 140 -2.70 -13.81 1.18
CA ALA A 140 -3.62 -14.61 0.36
C ALA A 140 -3.14 -16.06 0.13
N GLY A 141 -1.83 -16.31 0.22
CA GLY A 141 -1.25 -17.65 0.09
C GLY A 141 -1.23 -18.48 1.38
N GLU A 142 -1.21 -17.84 2.55
CA GLU A 142 -1.11 -18.53 3.84
C GLU A 142 -2.47 -18.90 4.44
N VAL A 143 -3.53 -18.15 4.11
CA VAL A 143 -4.88 -18.43 4.58
C VAL A 143 -5.64 -19.18 3.49
N ALA A 144 -5.40 -20.49 3.40
CA ALA A 144 -6.47 -21.35 2.91
C ALA A 144 -7.66 -21.14 3.85
N ASP A 145 -8.72 -20.51 3.36
CA ASP A 145 -9.99 -20.26 4.07
C ASP A 145 -10.76 -21.60 4.25
N GLY A 146 -10.10 -22.54 4.92
CA GLY A 146 -10.48 -23.93 5.02
C GLY A 146 -9.90 -24.56 6.28
N PRO A 147 -10.63 -25.49 6.93
CA PRO A 147 -10.18 -26.10 8.17
C PRO A 147 -8.83 -26.81 7.98
N ARG A 148 -7.81 -26.37 8.72
CA ARG A 148 -6.49 -27.00 8.74
C ARG A 148 -6.58 -28.36 9.45
N ILE A 149 -6.33 -29.44 8.73
CA ILE A 149 -6.34 -30.80 9.29
C ILE A 149 -5.12 -30.96 10.21
N VAL A 150 -5.32 -30.77 11.52
CA VAL A 150 -4.30 -30.96 12.57
C VAL A 150 -3.95 -32.42 12.84
N ARG A 151 -4.78 -33.36 12.38
CA ARG A 151 -4.52 -34.81 12.47
C ARG A 151 -5.25 -35.54 11.36
N ALA A 152 -4.53 -36.32 10.58
CA ALA A 152 -5.14 -37.21 9.59
C ALA A 152 -6.06 -38.23 10.28
N SER A 153 -7.27 -38.38 9.77
CA SER A 153 -8.21 -39.42 10.23
C SER A 153 -7.55 -40.78 10.04
N GLN A 154 -7.35 -41.50 11.14
CA GLN A 154 -7.00 -42.92 11.08
C GLN A 154 -8.31 -43.70 11.14
N PRO A 155 -8.57 -44.65 10.23
CA PRO A 155 -9.77 -45.47 10.29
C PRO A 155 -9.75 -46.27 11.59
N GLY A 156 -10.57 -45.82 12.54
CA GLY A 156 -10.87 -46.57 13.74
C GLY A 156 -11.60 -47.86 13.39
N ARG A 157 -11.45 -48.86 14.24
CA ARG A 157 -12.21 -50.12 14.23
C ARG A 157 -13.70 -49.77 14.04
N PRO A 158 -14.47 -50.49 13.20
CA PRO A 158 -15.88 -50.17 13.00
C PRO A 158 -16.58 -50.16 14.37
N GLY A 159 -17.03 -48.97 14.78
CA GLY A 159 -17.80 -48.78 16.00
C GLY A 159 -19.20 -49.37 15.87
N GLU A 160 -19.93 -49.39 16.98
CA GLU A 160 -21.33 -49.86 17.00
C GLU A 160 -22.21 -49.03 16.04
N ALA A 161 -23.15 -49.71 15.39
CA ALA A 161 -24.07 -49.08 14.44
C ALA A 161 -24.95 -48.05 15.16
N ILE A 162 -24.79 -46.78 14.78
CA ILE A 162 -25.58 -45.67 15.32
C ILE A 162 -27.01 -45.78 14.76
N PRO A 163 -28.05 -45.81 15.61
CA PRO A 163 -29.44 -45.79 15.15
C PRO A 163 -29.72 -44.55 14.29
N GLU A 164 -30.56 -44.72 13.27
CA GLU A 164 -30.91 -43.66 12.33
C GLU A 164 -31.63 -42.52 13.07
N LEU A 165 -30.95 -41.39 13.26
CA LEU A 165 -31.53 -40.21 13.87
C LEU A 165 -32.60 -39.66 12.94
N GLU A 166 -33.86 -39.67 13.39
CA GLU A 166 -34.95 -38.95 12.72
C GLU A 166 -34.47 -37.52 12.44
N LYS A 167 -34.59 -37.08 11.19
CA LYS A 167 -34.21 -35.73 10.76
C LYS A 167 -34.80 -34.71 11.72
N ALA A 168 -33.96 -34.15 12.59
CA ALA A 168 -34.36 -33.08 13.48
C ALA A 168 -34.85 -31.94 12.60
N SER A 169 -36.16 -31.67 12.65
CA SER A 169 -36.72 -30.45 12.09
C SER A 169 -35.97 -29.30 12.74
N GLY A 170 -35.25 -28.52 11.93
CA GLY A 170 -34.43 -27.41 12.42
C GLY A 170 -35.21 -26.45 13.31
N PRO A 171 -34.53 -25.59 14.08
CA PRO A 171 -35.18 -24.70 15.04
C PRO A 171 -36.29 -23.90 14.36
N LYS A 172 -37.53 -24.09 14.82
CA LYS A 172 -38.69 -23.34 14.32
C LYS A 172 -38.63 -21.94 14.91
N LEU A 173 -38.46 -20.95 14.04
CA LEU A 173 -38.48 -19.55 14.42
C LEU A 173 -39.89 -19.14 14.86
N ASP A 174 -39.97 -18.51 16.03
CA ASP A 174 -41.21 -17.99 16.59
C ASP A 174 -41.49 -16.60 16.01
N ALA A 175 -42.43 -16.55 15.07
CA ALA A 175 -42.82 -15.32 14.38
C ALA A 175 -43.33 -14.23 15.34
N SER A 176 -43.93 -14.63 16.48
CA SER A 176 -44.41 -13.69 17.50
C SER A 176 -43.24 -13.01 18.21
N ARG A 177 -42.18 -13.76 18.54
CA ARG A 177 -40.94 -13.19 19.10
C ARG A 177 -40.22 -12.26 18.12
N ILE A 178 -40.18 -12.62 16.84
CA ILE A 178 -39.57 -11.77 15.80
C ILE A 178 -40.31 -10.43 15.69
N ALA A 179 -41.64 -10.46 15.69
CA ALA A 179 -42.45 -9.24 15.63
C ALA A 179 -42.23 -8.35 16.86
N ALA A 180 -42.16 -8.94 18.06
CA ALA A 180 -41.87 -8.20 19.30
C ALA A 180 -40.48 -7.53 19.26
N ILE A 181 -39.44 -8.27 18.85
CA ILE A 181 -38.08 -7.73 18.75
C ILE A 181 -38.02 -6.58 17.73
N ARG A 182 -38.68 -6.72 16.57
CA ARG A 182 -38.72 -5.64 15.56
C ARG A 182 -39.41 -4.39 16.06
N SER A 183 -40.52 -4.54 16.77
CA SER A 183 -41.23 -3.41 17.38
C SER A 183 -40.38 -2.70 18.42
N ASP A 184 -39.62 -3.44 19.23
CA ASP A 184 -38.70 -2.85 20.20
C ASP A 184 -37.54 -2.11 19.50
N THR A 185 -36.97 -2.68 18.43
CA THR A 185 -35.94 -2.00 17.65
C THR A 185 -36.46 -0.72 17.00
N GLU A 186 -37.67 -0.74 16.42
CA GLU A 186 -38.29 0.46 15.84
C GLU A 186 -38.50 1.56 16.89
N ARG A 187 -38.96 1.18 18.08
CA ARG A 187 -39.16 2.13 19.18
C ARG A 187 -37.84 2.74 19.66
N VAL A 188 -36.79 1.93 19.81
CA VAL A 188 -35.45 2.42 20.20
C VAL A 188 -34.85 3.31 19.11
N SER A 189 -34.96 2.91 17.84
CA SER A 189 -34.51 3.73 16.71
C SER A 189 -35.26 5.06 16.60
N SER A 190 -36.56 5.09 16.92
CA SER A 190 -37.32 6.35 16.97
C SER A 190 -36.83 7.27 18.09
N VAL A 191 -36.50 6.73 19.26
CA VAL A 191 -35.99 7.52 20.39
C VAL A 191 -34.58 8.03 20.12
N LEU A 192 -33.69 7.18 19.58
CA LEU A 192 -32.36 7.60 19.14
C LEU A 192 -32.46 8.63 18.02
N GLY A 193 -33.34 8.40 17.04
CA GLY A 193 -33.67 9.36 16.00
C GLY A 193 -34.02 10.72 16.59
N GLN A 194 -34.90 10.80 17.60
CA GLN A 194 -35.23 12.06 18.27
C GLN A 194 -34.09 12.67 19.11
N ILE A 195 -33.17 11.85 19.64
CA ILE A 195 -32.00 12.35 20.39
C ILE A 195 -30.95 12.91 19.43
N PHE A 196 -30.80 12.31 18.25
CA PHE A 196 -29.84 12.71 17.22
C PHE A 196 -30.42 13.68 16.19
N ASP A 197 -31.74 13.82 16.11
CA ASP A 197 -32.47 14.94 15.49
C ASP A 197 -32.37 16.15 16.42
N VAL A 198 -31.13 16.50 16.75
CA VAL A 198 -30.79 17.85 17.11
C VAL A 198 -30.93 18.59 15.80
N GLU A 199 -31.99 19.39 15.68
CA GLU A 199 -32.04 20.43 14.66
C GLU A 199 -30.64 21.02 14.58
N GLU A 200 -30.00 20.92 13.41
CA GLU A 200 -28.87 21.77 13.05
C GLU A 200 -29.41 23.21 13.07
N GLU A 201 -29.66 23.75 14.28
CA GLU A 201 -29.25 25.09 14.57
C GLU A 201 -27.76 25.09 14.22
N GLU A 202 -27.47 25.55 13.00
CA GLU A 202 -26.23 26.22 12.67
C GLU A 202 -25.98 27.25 13.78
N ARG A 203 -25.44 26.78 14.90
CA ARG A 203 -24.60 27.57 15.76
C ARG A 203 -23.33 27.74 14.95
N GLY A 204 -23.43 28.61 13.95
CA GLY A 204 -22.34 29.43 13.51
C GLY A 204 -21.78 30.05 14.77
N VAL A 205 -20.76 29.38 15.32
CA VAL A 205 -19.86 29.99 16.27
C VAL A 205 -19.39 31.21 15.52
N SER A 206 -19.88 32.37 15.91
CA SER A 206 -19.42 33.65 15.41
C SER A 206 -18.00 33.80 15.96
N ALA A 207 -17.08 33.07 15.32
CA ALA A 207 -15.67 33.37 15.35
C ALA A 207 -15.58 34.73 14.69
N SER A 208 -15.25 35.70 15.53
CA SER A 208 -14.89 37.06 15.17
C SER A 208 -14.24 37.08 13.79
N ALA A 209 -14.76 37.94 12.90
CA ALA A 209 -14.26 38.18 11.57
C ALA A 209 -12.80 38.67 11.58
N ASN A 210 -11.88 37.74 11.82
CA ASN A 210 -10.52 37.78 11.33
C ASN A 210 -10.57 36.94 10.07
N GLN A 211 -10.56 37.61 8.93
CA GLN A 211 -10.55 36.95 7.62
C GLN A 211 -9.41 35.92 7.62
N SER A 212 -9.75 34.64 7.47
CA SER A 212 -8.74 33.63 7.23
C SER A 212 -8.02 33.96 5.91
N GLN A 213 -6.71 33.83 5.90
CA GLN A 213 -5.89 34.13 4.73
C GLN A 213 -6.11 33.12 3.61
N LEU A 214 -6.62 31.93 3.95
CA LEU A 214 -6.99 30.85 3.05
C LEU A 214 -8.46 30.49 3.25
N ALA A 215 -9.22 30.44 2.16
CA ALA A 215 -10.62 30.00 2.20
C ALA A 215 -10.70 28.53 2.66
N GLY A 216 -11.61 28.24 3.60
CA GLY A 216 -11.83 26.89 4.15
C GLY A 216 -11.08 26.60 5.45
N LEU A 217 -10.05 27.37 5.78
CA LEU A 217 -9.31 27.24 7.05
C LEU A 217 -9.70 28.33 8.05
N ASP A 218 -9.62 28.02 9.35
CA ASP A 218 -9.66 29.06 10.38
C ASP A 218 -8.33 29.84 10.42
N PRO A 219 -8.29 31.02 11.07
CA PRO A 219 -7.12 31.88 11.05
C PRO A 219 -5.83 31.25 11.60
N LYS A 220 -5.91 30.30 12.53
CA LYS A 220 -4.71 29.66 13.10
C LYS A 220 -4.10 28.67 12.14
N HIS A 221 -4.93 27.80 11.56
CA HIS A 221 -4.46 26.81 10.58
C HIS A 221 -4.06 27.49 9.26
N GLY A 222 -4.72 28.58 8.87
CA GLY A 222 -4.31 29.38 7.71
C GLY A 222 -2.90 29.96 7.87
N ALA A 223 -2.58 30.54 9.04
CA ALA A 223 -1.25 31.05 9.33
C ALA A 223 -0.19 29.94 9.39
N LEU A 224 -0.55 28.79 9.97
CA LEU A 224 0.29 27.59 10.00
C LEU A 224 0.64 27.12 8.58
N VAL A 225 -0.35 27.00 7.69
CA VAL A 225 -0.12 26.58 6.30
C VAL A 225 0.86 27.52 5.61
N LEU A 226 0.69 28.84 5.73
CA LEU A 226 1.61 29.79 5.11
C LEU A 226 3.04 29.64 5.61
N GLU A 227 3.23 29.36 6.90
CA GLU A 227 4.55 29.08 7.46
C GLU A 227 5.13 27.76 6.95
N LEU A 228 4.32 26.70 6.84
CA LEU A 228 4.74 25.41 6.33
C LEU A 228 5.23 25.50 4.88
N LEU A 229 4.57 26.31 4.05
CA LEU A 229 4.93 26.54 2.63
C LEU A 229 6.29 27.25 2.43
N THR A 230 6.93 27.76 3.50
CA THR A 230 8.23 28.44 3.39
C THR A 230 9.42 27.50 3.22
N ARG A 231 9.24 26.22 3.55
CA ARG A 231 10.26 25.17 3.44
C ARG A 231 9.66 23.94 2.79
N GLU A 232 10.49 23.21 2.06
CA GLU A 232 10.08 21.97 1.39
C GLU A 232 9.97 20.79 2.37
N HIS A 233 10.61 20.89 3.54
CA HIS A 233 10.69 19.81 4.51
C HIS A 233 10.75 20.33 5.96
N TRP A 234 10.09 19.63 6.87
CA TRP A 234 10.05 19.90 8.31
C TRP A 234 10.32 18.63 9.11
N SER A 235 11.24 18.68 10.08
CA SER A 235 11.37 17.56 11.03
C SER A 235 10.17 17.52 12.00
N GLU A 236 9.93 16.35 12.60
CA GLU A 236 8.83 16.15 13.57
C GLU A 236 8.91 17.17 14.73
N THR A 237 10.12 17.41 15.26
CA THR A 237 10.34 18.37 16.35
C THR A 237 10.12 19.83 15.94
N GLU A 238 10.44 20.19 14.69
CA GLU A 238 10.21 21.54 14.18
C GLU A 238 8.72 21.78 13.93
N PHE A 239 8.04 20.79 13.36
CA PHE A 239 6.60 20.84 13.13
C PHE A 239 5.81 20.98 14.43
N GLU A 240 6.15 20.20 15.47
CA GLU A 240 5.57 20.36 16.80
C GLU A 240 5.79 21.76 17.37
N THR A 241 7.00 22.31 17.19
CA THR A 241 7.34 23.66 17.67
C THR A 241 6.50 24.73 16.98
N ILE A 242 6.27 24.59 15.67
CA ILE A 242 5.46 25.53 14.90
C ILE A 242 3.98 25.41 15.29
N CYS A 243 3.44 24.20 15.37
CA CYS A 243 2.08 23.98 15.85
C CYS A 243 1.87 24.59 17.24
N ALA A 244 2.82 24.38 18.16
CA ALA A 244 2.77 24.97 19.50
C ALA A 244 2.79 26.51 19.47
N SER A 245 3.55 27.12 18.56
CA SER A 245 3.59 28.58 18.37
C SER A 245 2.26 29.16 17.88
N HIS A 246 1.53 28.42 17.04
CA HIS A 246 0.18 28.76 16.57
C HIS A 246 -0.94 28.32 17.53
N GLY A 247 -0.59 27.65 18.63
CA GLY A 247 -1.53 27.17 19.65
C GLY A 247 -2.40 26.02 19.18
N THR A 248 -1.88 25.16 18.30
CA THR A 248 -2.49 23.92 17.81
C THR A 248 -1.66 22.71 18.26
N MET A 249 -2.30 21.55 18.35
CA MET A 249 -1.60 20.28 18.61
C MET A 249 -1.15 19.69 17.28
N ALA A 250 0.06 19.13 17.20
CA ALA A 250 0.65 18.67 15.94
C ALA A 250 -0.24 17.66 15.19
N SER A 251 -0.74 16.63 15.88
CA SER A 251 -1.61 15.62 15.27
C SER A 251 -2.91 16.20 14.70
N GLY A 252 -3.55 17.12 15.43
CA GLY A 252 -4.80 17.74 14.98
C GLY A 252 -4.58 18.77 13.88
N ALA A 253 -3.44 19.46 13.90
CA ALA A 253 -3.07 20.41 12.87
C ALA A 253 -2.74 19.69 11.55
N LEU A 254 -2.04 18.55 11.61
CA LEU A 254 -1.76 17.70 10.45
C LEU A 254 -3.05 17.25 9.75
N GLU A 255 -4.03 16.77 10.52
CA GLU A 255 -5.33 16.32 10.01
C GLU A 255 -6.08 17.45 9.31
N VAL A 256 -6.26 18.60 9.98
CA VAL A 256 -7.00 19.75 9.43
C VAL A 256 -6.32 20.31 8.17
N VAL A 257 -4.99 20.38 8.16
CA VAL A 257 -4.23 20.90 7.03
C VAL A 257 -4.30 19.95 5.83
N ASN A 258 -4.15 18.65 6.04
CA ASN A 258 -4.24 17.67 4.96
C ASN A 258 -5.67 17.53 4.44
N GLU A 259 -6.69 17.56 5.31
CA GLU A 259 -8.11 17.56 4.90
C GLU A 259 -8.43 18.75 3.99
N TRP A 260 -8.02 19.96 4.39
CA TRP A 260 -8.18 21.15 3.55
C TRP A 260 -7.47 21.05 2.19
N ALA A 261 -6.25 20.48 2.19
CA ALA A 261 -5.47 20.26 0.99
C ALA A 261 -6.17 19.30 0.03
N PHE A 262 -6.72 18.19 0.55
CA PHE A 262 -7.51 17.25 -0.23
C PHE A 262 -8.79 17.88 -0.80
N GLU A 263 -9.54 18.64 0.01
CA GLU A 263 -10.76 19.30 -0.46
C GLU A 263 -10.50 20.33 -1.59
N THR A 264 -9.33 20.98 -1.56
CA THR A 264 -9.02 22.08 -2.48
C THR A 264 -8.23 21.62 -3.71
N TYR A 265 -7.32 20.67 -3.54
CA TYR A 265 -6.30 20.28 -4.52
C TYR A 265 -6.26 18.77 -4.80
N ASP A 266 -7.11 17.96 -4.16
CA ASP A 266 -7.19 16.50 -4.32
C ASP A 266 -5.88 15.75 -3.96
N GLU A 267 -5.02 16.37 -3.13
CA GLU A 267 -3.76 15.83 -2.62
C GLU A 267 -3.49 16.31 -1.18
N ALA A 268 -2.74 15.53 -0.39
CA ALA A 268 -2.25 15.94 0.92
C ALA A 268 -1.18 17.05 0.80
N LEU A 269 -1.17 18.01 1.74
CA LEU A 269 -0.11 19.01 1.80
C LEU A 269 1.18 18.48 2.41
N LEU A 270 1.04 17.65 3.45
CA LEU A 270 2.15 17.09 4.22
C LEU A 270 2.17 15.58 4.08
N ASP A 271 3.26 15.03 3.55
CA ASP A 271 3.54 13.59 3.50
C ASP A 271 4.42 13.19 4.70
N GLU A 272 3.97 12.20 5.47
CA GLU A 272 4.62 11.74 6.70
C GLU A 272 5.52 10.53 6.39
N TYR A 273 6.82 10.77 6.21
CA TYR A 273 7.80 9.73 5.89
C TYR A 273 9.06 9.78 6.78
N ASP A 274 9.82 10.89 6.75
CA ASP A 274 10.99 11.16 7.62
C ASP A 274 10.89 12.58 8.17
N GLY A 275 9.81 12.85 8.92
CA GLY A 275 9.29 14.20 9.12
C GLY A 275 8.15 14.47 8.13
N TYR A 276 7.99 15.73 7.73
CA TYR A 276 6.89 16.20 6.90
C TYR A 276 7.43 16.88 5.63
N ASP A 277 7.24 16.22 4.49
CA ASP A 277 7.51 16.79 3.16
C ASP A 277 6.31 17.60 2.67
N VAL A 278 6.56 18.82 2.20
CA VAL A 278 5.51 19.74 1.73
C VAL A 278 5.31 19.58 0.23
N SER A 279 4.07 19.33 -0.22
CA SER A 279 3.76 19.21 -1.65
C SER A 279 4.10 20.50 -2.42
N ALA A 280 5.01 20.38 -3.39
CA ALA A 280 5.42 21.49 -4.25
C ALA A 280 4.27 21.97 -5.16
N GLU A 281 3.38 21.07 -5.57
CA GLU A 281 2.23 21.42 -6.42
C GLU A 281 1.26 22.34 -5.69
N ILE A 282 0.92 22.00 -4.43
CA ILE A 282 0.05 22.82 -3.59
C ILE A 282 0.75 24.14 -3.21
N THR A 283 2.06 24.09 -2.93
CA THR A 283 2.85 25.29 -2.63
C THR A 283 2.78 26.32 -3.75
N GLU A 284 2.96 25.91 -5.00
CA GLU A 284 2.88 26.80 -6.15
C GLU A 284 1.45 27.28 -6.41
N ALA A 285 0.45 26.40 -6.27
CA ALA A 285 -0.96 26.77 -6.45
C ALA A 285 -1.44 27.79 -5.41
N VAL A 286 -0.99 27.68 -4.16
CA VAL A 286 -1.28 28.67 -3.11
C VAL A 286 -0.58 29.99 -3.39
N LYS A 287 0.71 29.98 -3.81
CA LYS A 287 1.44 31.19 -4.20
C LYS A 287 0.79 31.92 -5.38
N GLU A 288 0.30 31.19 -6.38
CA GLU A 288 -0.42 31.76 -7.53
C GLU A 288 -1.73 32.41 -7.08
N LYS A 289 -2.49 31.75 -6.20
CA LYS A 289 -3.74 32.27 -5.63
C LYS A 289 -3.51 33.53 -4.79
N MET A 290 -2.46 33.57 -3.97
CA MET A 290 -2.12 34.75 -3.16
C MET A 290 -1.60 35.91 -4.02
N SER A 291 -0.83 35.63 -5.07
CA SER A 291 -0.39 36.63 -6.05
C SER A 291 -1.56 37.22 -6.83
N ALA A 292 -2.56 36.40 -7.19
CA ALA A 292 -3.80 36.85 -7.81
C ALA A 292 -4.67 37.71 -6.88
N GLU A 293 -4.60 37.47 -5.56
CA GLU A 293 -5.28 38.26 -4.54
C GLU A 293 -4.48 39.49 -4.05
N GLY A 294 -3.24 39.67 -4.52
CA GLY A 294 -2.40 40.83 -4.20
C GLY A 294 -1.87 40.85 -2.76
N ARG A 295 -1.64 39.68 -2.15
CA ARG A 295 -1.14 39.53 -0.77
C ARG A 295 0.28 38.96 -0.79
N ASP A 296 1.26 39.73 -0.29
CA ASP A 296 2.67 39.31 -0.21
C ASP A 296 2.94 38.35 0.98
N PHE A 297 3.90 37.44 0.76
CA PHE A 297 4.45 36.48 1.72
C PHE A 297 5.30 37.14 2.81
#